data_AF-A0A372Q945-F1
#
_entry.id   AF-A0A372Q945-F1
#
_cell.length_a   1.000
_cell.length_b   1.000
_cell.length_c   1.000
_cell.angle_alpha   90.00
_cell.angle_beta   90.00
_cell.angle_gamma   90.00
#
_symmetry.space_group_name_H-M   'P 1'
#
loop_
_entity.id
_entity.type
_entity.pdbx_description
1 polymer ?
#
loop_
_entity_poly.entity_id
_entity_poly.type
_entity_poly.pdbx_seq_one_letter_code
_entity_poly.pdbx_strand_id
1 'polypeptide(L)'
;MQDFQYLWAKNLVQESGHAGRDGLPAKAIIMFSRKDIRAAMGVYLKGKESSISSDEGFEALAHIKYLSDAKNKIREVLFYCSNIYQCRKQAIVNYFAWPEDPLPQECNICDNCIRRATDNPVYIDARSDVLKMLEVINVITKMEQQQQITRNNVVDVFRQSQAKDVKSQFGHLAVYQEKFTRKLKTKEDAFLLLDDLILRKIVEEDIILNRISTGQNYTCSIFVLGLVEDALAKVNIEN
;
A
#
# COMPACT_ATOMS: atom_id res chain seq x y z
N MET A 1 -18.35 0.55 -8.23
CA MET A 1 -17.25 0.83 -7.29
C MET A 1 -16.75 -0.51 -6.77
N GLN A 2 -15.95 -1.24 -7.54
CA GLN A 2 -15.64 -2.65 -7.22
C GLN A 2 -14.43 -3.20 -8.00
N ASP A 3 -13.23 -2.62 -7.83
CA ASP A 3 -12.02 -3.12 -8.51
C ASP A 3 -10.83 -3.42 -7.56
N PHE A 4 -11.09 -3.59 -6.26
CA PHE A 4 -10.10 -4.16 -5.33
C PHE A 4 -10.42 -5.63 -5.05
N GLN A 5 -9.92 -6.50 -5.91
CA GLN A 5 -9.89 -7.92 -5.60
C GLN A 5 -8.72 -8.17 -4.63
N TYR A 6 -8.96 -8.06 -3.32
CA TYR A 6 -8.10 -8.57 -2.23
C TYR A 6 -7.75 -10.07 -2.40
N LEU A 7 -6.99 -10.44 -3.41
CA LEU A 7 -6.73 -11.82 -3.83
C LEU A 7 -6.03 -12.65 -2.74
N TRP A 8 -5.41 -11.97 -1.79
CA TRP A 8 -4.80 -12.56 -0.59
C TRP A 8 -5.85 -13.04 0.44
N ALA A 9 -7.05 -12.47 0.46
CA ALA A 9 -8.07 -12.73 1.49
C ALA A 9 -8.55 -14.18 1.49
N LYS A 10 -8.48 -14.89 0.34
CA LYS A 10 -8.73 -16.34 0.25
C LYS A 10 -7.84 -17.13 1.20
N ASN A 11 -6.53 -16.88 1.17
CA ASN A 11 -5.58 -17.57 2.02
C ASN A 11 -5.80 -17.21 3.49
N LEU A 12 -6.04 -15.93 3.80
CA LEU A 12 -6.32 -15.53 5.19
C LEU A 12 -7.55 -16.25 5.75
N VAL A 13 -8.66 -16.29 5.00
CA VAL A 13 -9.89 -16.95 5.44
C VAL A 13 -9.70 -18.46 5.56
N GLN A 14 -9.00 -19.09 4.62
CA GLN A 14 -8.68 -20.51 4.71
C GLN A 14 -7.89 -20.84 5.97
N GLU A 15 -6.82 -20.10 6.27
CA GLU A 15 -5.94 -20.37 7.40
C GLU A 15 -6.58 -20.01 8.75
N SER A 16 -7.22 -18.84 8.84
CA SER A 16 -7.87 -18.38 10.07
C SER A 16 -9.19 -19.11 10.38
N GLY A 17 -9.88 -19.61 9.36
CA GLY A 17 -11.14 -20.36 9.48
C GLY A 17 -10.99 -21.78 10.05
N HIS A 18 -9.77 -22.22 10.36
CA HIS A 18 -9.56 -23.46 11.11
C HIS A 18 -9.93 -23.32 12.60
N ALA A 19 -9.86 -22.10 13.15
CA ALA A 19 -10.19 -21.84 14.54
C ALA A 19 -11.72 -21.74 14.76
N GLY A 20 -12.21 -22.19 15.92
CA GLY A 20 -13.62 -22.03 16.31
C GLY A 20 -14.62 -22.92 15.56
N ARG A 21 -14.18 -24.06 15.00
CA ARG A 21 -15.06 -25.05 14.33
C ARG A 21 -16.05 -25.73 15.28
N ASP A 22 -15.81 -25.63 16.58
CA ASP A 22 -16.69 -26.04 17.67
C ASP A 22 -17.80 -25.01 17.96
N GLY A 23 -17.80 -23.87 17.27
CA GLY A 23 -18.75 -22.77 17.49
C GLY A 23 -18.42 -21.90 18.71
N LEU A 24 -17.32 -22.18 19.42
CA LEU A 24 -16.88 -21.36 20.54
C LEU A 24 -16.09 -20.13 20.04
N PRO A 25 -16.06 -19.04 20.83
CA PRO A 25 -15.29 -17.85 20.47
C PRO A 25 -13.80 -18.18 20.25
N ALA A 26 -13.28 -17.81 19.09
CA ALA A 26 -11.88 -17.95 18.74
C ALA A 26 -11.26 -16.59 18.36
N LYS A 27 -9.93 -16.52 18.39
CA LYS A 27 -9.17 -15.33 17.99
C LYS A 27 -8.20 -15.69 16.87
N ALA A 28 -8.20 -14.87 15.81
CA ALA A 28 -7.19 -14.89 14.77
C ALA A 28 -6.33 -13.63 14.91
N ILE A 29 -5.01 -13.80 15.01
CA ILE A 29 -4.06 -12.71 15.24
C ILE A 29 -3.04 -12.72 14.11
N ILE A 30 -2.86 -11.58 13.46
CA ILE A 30 -1.79 -11.37 12.48
C ILE A 30 -0.70 -10.52 13.13
N MET A 31 0.51 -11.06 13.15
CA MET A 31 1.70 -10.27 13.48
C MET A 31 2.27 -9.70 12.18
N PHE A 32 2.47 -8.38 12.14
CA PHE A 32 2.84 -7.69 10.92
C PHE A 32 3.92 -6.63 11.16
N SER A 33 4.92 -6.62 10.30
CA SER A 33 5.86 -5.52 10.12
C SER A 33 6.04 -5.21 8.64
N ARG A 34 6.19 -3.94 8.26
CA ARG A 34 6.56 -3.59 6.88
C ARG A 34 7.90 -4.20 6.44
N LYS A 35 8.75 -4.61 7.38
CA LYS A 35 10.00 -5.33 7.06
C LYS A 35 9.75 -6.72 6.48
N ASP A 36 8.55 -7.29 6.66
CA ASP A 36 8.19 -8.62 6.18
C ASP A 36 8.01 -8.68 4.65
N ILE A 37 7.83 -7.52 4.00
CA ILE A 37 7.76 -7.40 2.53
C ILE A 37 8.95 -8.09 1.87
N ARG A 38 10.15 -7.92 2.43
CA ARG A 38 11.38 -8.54 1.92
C ARG A 38 11.28 -10.06 1.91
N ALA A 39 10.78 -10.66 3.00
CA ALA A 39 10.66 -12.11 3.12
C ALA A 39 9.59 -12.64 2.17
N ALA A 40 8.41 -12.02 2.16
CA ALA A 40 7.31 -12.38 1.27
C ALA A 40 7.75 -12.34 -0.21
N MET A 41 8.34 -11.22 -0.62
CA MET A 41 8.84 -11.05 -1.97
C MET A 41 9.97 -12.03 -2.34
N GLY A 42 10.85 -12.38 -1.39
CA GLY A 42 11.91 -13.37 -1.61
C GLY A 42 11.36 -14.77 -1.92
N VAL A 43 10.22 -15.15 -1.33
CA VAL A 43 9.51 -16.40 -1.65
C VAL A 43 8.98 -16.38 -3.09
N TYR A 44 8.34 -15.28 -3.50
CA TYR A 44 7.80 -15.14 -4.86
C TYR A 44 8.89 -15.18 -5.93
N LEU A 45 10.06 -14.57 -5.70
CA LEU A 45 11.17 -14.65 -6.66
C LEU A 45 11.70 -16.09 -6.84
N LYS A 46 11.95 -16.79 -5.73
CA LYS A 46 12.55 -18.14 -5.77
C LYS A 46 11.60 -19.20 -6.31
N GLY A 47 10.28 -19.01 -6.16
CA GLY A 47 9.26 -19.97 -6.56
C GLY A 47 9.17 -20.27 -8.06
N LYS A 48 9.90 -19.56 -8.94
CA LYS A 48 9.83 -19.74 -10.39
C LYS A 48 11.17 -19.81 -11.13
N GLU A 49 12.33 -19.80 -10.45
CA GLU A 49 13.64 -20.03 -11.11
C GLU A 49 13.80 -21.48 -11.63
N SER A 50 12.86 -22.38 -11.31
CA SER A 50 12.94 -23.82 -11.60
C SER A 50 12.38 -24.26 -12.97
N SER A 51 11.85 -23.34 -13.78
CA SER A 51 11.37 -23.64 -15.14
C SER A 51 11.90 -22.56 -16.09
N ILE A 52 13.11 -22.75 -16.59
CA ILE A 52 13.58 -22.02 -17.77
C ILE A 52 14.00 -23.10 -18.75
N SER A 53 13.03 -23.59 -19.51
CA SER A 53 13.27 -24.51 -20.61
C SER A 53 12.62 -23.95 -21.87
N SER A 54 13.46 -23.30 -22.69
CA SER A 54 13.36 -23.19 -24.16
C SER A 54 12.07 -22.63 -24.79
N ASP A 55 11.23 -21.88 -24.08
CA ASP A 55 10.15 -21.09 -24.67
C ASP A 55 10.18 -19.64 -24.14
N GLU A 56 11.28 -18.95 -24.45
CA GLU A 56 11.79 -17.76 -23.74
C GLU A 56 10.83 -16.56 -23.73
N GLY A 57 9.94 -16.42 -24.72
CA GLY A 57 9.05 -15.26 -24.83
C GLY A 57 7.78 -15.36 -23.98
N PHE A 58 7.07 -16.49 -24.06
CA PHE A 58 5.80 -16.68 -23.35
C PHE A 58 6.02 -16.91 -21.85
N GLU A 59 7.07 -17.65 -21.49
CA GLU A 59 7.43 -17.94 -20.10
C GLU A 59 7.87 -16.67 -19.35
N ALA A 60 8.61 -15.77 -20.03
CA ALA A 60 9.00 -14.48 -19.48
C ALA A 60 7.80 -13.57 -19.19
N LEU A 61 6.85 -13.45 -20.13
CA LEU A 61 5.64 -12.64 -19.93
C LEU A 61 4.79 -13.19 -18.77
N ALA A 62 4.63 -14.51 -18.69
CA ALA A 62 3.93 -15.17 -17.60
C ALA A 62 4.65 -14.99 -16.25
N HIS A 63 5.98 -14.91 -16.22
CA HIS A 63 6.76 -14.61 -15.02
C HIS A 63 6.59 -13.15 -14.57
N ILE A 64 6.64 -12.19 -15.51
CA ILE A 64 6.41 -10.76 -15.22
C ILE A 64 5.01 -10.55 -14.63
N LYS A 65 3.98 -11.16 -15.23
CA LYS A 65 2.61 -11.10 -14.72
C LYS A 65 2.49 -11.69 -13.31
N TYR A 66 3.08 -12.86 -13.08
CA TYR A 66 3.10 -13.50 -11.77
C TYR A 66 3.73 -12.62 -10.68
N LEU A 67 4.87 -11.99 -10.96
CA LEU A 67 5.52 -11.08 -10.01
C LEU A 67 4.71 -9.80 -9.80
N SER A 68 4.08 -9.27 -10.84
CA SER A 68 3.17 -8.12 -10.72
C SER A 68 1.99 -8.44 -9.80
N ASP A 69 1.34 -9.59 -10.01
CA ASP A 69 0.24 -10.06 -9.16
C ASP A 69 0.67 -10.28 -7.71
N ALA A 70 1.89 -10.80 -7.49
CA ALA A 70 2.47 -10.97 -6.16
C ALA A 70 2.69 -9.62 -5.45
N LYS A 71 3.26 -8.62 -6.15
CA LYS A 71 3.45 -7.27 -5.61
C LYS A 71 2.11 -6.65 -5.21
N ASN A 72 1.07 -6.81 -6.03
CA ASN A 72 -0.27 -6.31 -5.73
C ASN A 72 -0.87 -6.96 -4.47
N LYS A 73 -0.81 -8.29 -4.37
CA LYS A 73 -1.26 -9.02 -3.17
C LYS A 73 -0.53 -8.57 -1.91
N ILE A 74 0.78 -8.34 -2.00
CA ILE A 74 1.56 -7.85 -0.86
C ILE A 74 1.05 -6.47 -0.45
N ARG A 75 0.88 -5.52 -1.38
CA ARG A 75 0.35 -4.17 -1.07
C ARG A 75 -1.01 -4.22 -0.39
N GLU A 76 -1.91 -5.07 -0.87
CA GLU A 76 -3.22 -5.27 -0.27
C GLU A 76 -3.14 -5.75 1.18
N VAL A 77 -2.25 -6.71 1.49
CA VAL A 77 -1.99 -7.15 2.87
C VAL A 77 -1.40 -6.03 3.72
N LEU A 78 -0.46 -5.25 3.17
CA LEU A 78 0.15 -4.13 3.90
C LEU A 78 -0.90 -3.11 4.29
N PHE A 79 -1.80 -2.76 3.37
CA PHE A 79 -2.88 -1.82 3.65
C PHE A 79 -3.85 -2.38 4.66
N TYR A 80 -4.29 -3.64 4.49
CA TYR A 80 -5.14 -4.31 5.46
C TYR A 80 -4.53 -4.20 6.85
N CYS A 81 -3.28 -4.62 7.05
CA CYS A 81 -2.63 -4.56 8.36
C CYS A 81 -2.37 -3.14 8.87
N SER A 82 -2.15 -2.16 7.99
CA SER A 82 -1.87 -0.76 8.38
C SER A 82 -3.13 0.03 8.75
N ASN A 83 -4.30 -0.38 8.26
CA ASN A 83 -5.57 0.29 8.58
C ASN A 83 -5.97 0.05 10.05
N ILE A 84 -6.36 1.11 10.75
CA ILE A 84 -6.66 1.10 12.19
C ILE A 84 -8.13 1.31 12.55
N TYR A 85 -8.97 1.70 11.59
CA TYR A 85 -10.38 2.05 11.84
C TYR A 85 -11.39 1.37 10.92
N GLN A 86 -10.95 0.74 9.83
CA GLN A 86 -11.81 -0.07 8.97
C GLN A 86 -12.06 -1.43 9.63
N CYS A 87 -13.33 -1.84 9.71
CA CYS A 87 -13.70 -3.14 10.27
C CYS A 87 -12.99 -4.29 9.52
N ARG A 88 -12.24 -5.14 10.24
CA ARG A 88 -11.49 -6.28 9.67
C ARG A 88 -12.40 -7.24 8.91
N LYS A 89 -13.52 -7.64 9.54
CA LYS A 89 -14.50 -8.54 8.94
C LYS A 89 -15.08 -7.94 7.67
N GLN A 90 -15.42 -6.65 7.71
CA GLN A 90 -16.01 -5.95 6.57
C GLN A 90 -15.03 -5.91 5.39
N ALA A 91 -13.76 -5.58 5.63
CA ALA A 91 -12.72 -5.58 4.60
C ALA A 91 -12.57 -6.97 3.94
N ILE A 92 -12.60 -8.05 4.72
CA ILE A 92 -12.54 -9.42 4.20
C ILE A 92 -13.83 -9.77 3.44
N VAL A 93 -15.02 -9.49 3.98
CA VAL A 93 -16.30 -9.85 3.34
C VAL A 93 -16.47 -9.10 2.03
N ASN A 94 -16.09 -7.83 1.96
CA ASN A 94 -16.14 -7.03 0.74
C ASN A 94 -15.38 -7.67 -0.43
N TYR A 95 -14.34 -8.47 -0.15
CA TYR A 95 -13.63 -9.22 -1.19
C TYR A 95 -14.49 -10.31 -1.84
N PHE A 96 -15.32 -10.98 -1.03
CA PHE A 96 -16.18 -12.08 -1.47
C PHE A 96 -17.58 -11.62 -1.89
N ALA A 97 -17.90 -10.35 -1.66
CA ALA A 97 -19.21 -9.78 -1.95
C ALA A 97 -19.43 -9.60 -3.45
N TRP A 98 -20.60 -10.03 -3.92
CA TRP A 98 -21.11 -9.73 -5.25
C TRP A 98 -21.63 -8.28 -5.32
N PRO A 99 -21.72 -7.66 -6.51
CA PRO A 99 -22.24 -6.29 -6.66
C PRO A 99 -23.63 -6.07 -6.05
N GLU A 100 -24.46 -7.11 -6.00
CA GLU A 100 -25.83 -7.07 -5.47
C GLU A 100 -25.92 -7.43 -3.98
N ASP A 101 -24.81 -7.86 -3.36
CA ASP A 101 -24.83 -8.22 -1.95
C ASP A 101 -25.06 -6.98 -1.07
N PRO A 102 -25.80 -7.11 0.03
CA PRO A 102 -25.95 -6.02 0.98
C PRO A 102 -24.60 -5.64 1.56
N LEU A 103 -24.42 -4.34 1.82
CA LEU A 103 -23.19 -3.85 2.46
C LEU A 103 -22.96 -4.59 3.79
N PRO A 104 -21.79 -5.20 3.99
CA PRO A 104 -21.53 -5.96 5.19
C PRO A 104 -21.56 -5.05 6.42
N GLN A 105 -22.34 -5.46 7.42
CA GLN A 105 -22.37 -4.78 8.71
C GLN A 105 -21.02 -4.92 9.42
N GLU A 106 -20.70 -3.91 10.22
CA GLU A 106 -19.51 -3.93 11.05
C GLU A 106 -19.63 -4.98 12.16
N CYS A 107 -18.53 -5.67 12.47
CA CYS A 107 -18.59 -6.78 13.41
C CYS A 107 -18.60 -6.35 14.88
N ASN A 108 -18.18 -5.11 15.18
CA ASN A 108 -18.08 -4.55 16.52
C ASN A 108 -17.17 -5.33 17.51
N ILE A 109 -16.44 -6.35 17.05
CA ILE A 109 -15.60 -7.21 17.89
C ILE A 109 -14.13 -7.28 17.46
N CYS A 110 -13.78 -6.79 16.26
CA CYS A 110 -12.39 -6.74 15.83
C CYS A 110 -11.63 -5.60 16.51
N ASP A 111 -10.29 -5.69 16.50
CA ASP A 111 -9.38 -4.67 17.02
C ASP A 111 -9.71 -3.26 16.52
N ASN A 112 -9.98 -3.11 15.22
CA ASN A 112 -10.28 -1.81 14.62
C ASN A 112 -11.64 -1.26 15.07
N CYS A 113 -12.68 -2.10 15.20
CA CYS A 113 -13.98 -1.64 15.71
C CYS A 113 -13.88 -1.18 17.17
N ILE A 114 -13.17 -1.97 18.00
CA ILE A 114 -12.96 -1.66 19.41
C ILE A 114 -12.16 -0.36 19.56
N ARG A 115 -11.09 -0.22 18.77
CA ARG A 115 -10.27 0.99 18.74
C ARG A 115 -11.09 2.20 18.32
N ARG A 116 -11.85 2.09 17.22
CA ARG A 116 -12.68 3.20 16.72
C ARG A 116 -13.74 3.64 17.73
N ALA A 117 -14.37 2.69 18.45
CA ALA A 117 -15.32 3.01 19.51
C ALA A 117 -14.65 3.75 20.70
N THR A 118 -13.37 3.47 20.96
CA THR A 118 -12.59 4.11 22.02
C THR A 118 -12.08 5.49 21.60
N ASP A 119 -11.49 5.58 20.41
CA ASP A 119 -10.83 6.78 19.90
C ASP A 119 -11.85 7.82 19.39
N ASN A 120 -13.07 7.39 19.06
CA ASN A 120 -14.16 8.19 18.49
C ASN A 120 -13.67 9.16 17.40
N PRO A 121 -13.07 8.63 16.30
CA PRO A 121 -12.44 9.47 15.30
C PRO A 121 -13.48 10.29 14.54
N VAL A 122 -13.05 11.48 14.09
CA VAL A 122 -13.87 12.40 13.31
C VAL A 122 -13.48 12.29 11.84
N TYR A 123 -14.48 12.30 10.95
CA TYR A 123 -14.24 12.38 9.51
C TYR A 123 -13.73 13.77 9.14
N ILE A 124 -12.62 13.80 8.40
CA ILE A 124 -12.00 15.03 7.90
C ILE A 124 -11.95 14.92 6.38
N ASP A 125 -12.49 15.91 5.69
CA ASP A 125 -12.28 16.07 4.26
C ASP A 125 -10.79 16.35 3.99
N ALA A 126 -10.07 15.40 3.42
CA ALA A 126 -8.64 15.54 3.11
C ALA A 126 -8.35 15.87 1.64
N ARG A 127 -9.33 16.35 0.86
CA ARG A 127 -9.15 16.62 -0.59
C ARG A 127 -7.97 17.54 -0.90
N SER A 128 -7.78 18.61 -0.12
CA SER A 128 -6.64 19.52 -0.27
C SER A 128 -5.30 18.80 -0.11
N ASP A 129 -5.23 17.87 0.84
CA ASP A 129 -4.02 17.11 1.16
C ASP A 129 -3.75 16.05 0.09
N VAL A 130 -4.79 15.43 -0.46
CA VAL A 130 -4.71 14.53 -1.63
C VAL A 130 -4.08 15.26 -2.82
N LEU A 131 -4.65 16.41 -3.21
CA LEU A 131 -4.16 17.19 -4.34
C LEU A 131 -2.71 17.62 -4.12
N LYS A 132 -2.37 18.08 -2.90
CA LYS A 132 -1.00 18.47 -2.59
C LYS A 132 -0.02 17.30 -2.63
N MET A 133 -0.42 16.12 -2.17
CA MET A 133 0.42 14.93 -2.23
C MET A 133 0.68 14.49 -3.69
N LEU A 134 -0.33 14.57 -4.56
CA LEU A 134 -0.17 14.27 -5.99
C LEU A 134 0.77 15.27 -6.67
N GLU A 135 0.66 16.55 -6.35
CA GLU A 135 1.58 17.59 -6.83
C GLU A 135 3.02 17.30 -6.39
N VAL A 136 3.23 16.99 -5.10
CA VAL A 136 4.53 16.60 -4.55
C VAL A 136 5.11 15.42 -5.32
N ILE A 137 4.35 14.34 -5.48
CA ILE A 137 4.80 13.14 -6.20
C ILE A 137 5.17 13.49 -7.63
N ASN A 138 4.30 14.19 -8.37
CA ASN A 138 4.56 14.58 -9.76
C ASN A 138 5.83 15.41 -9.92
N VAL A 139 6.11 16.34 -8.99
CA VAL A 139 7.32 17.17 -9.04
C VAL A 139 8.57 16.34 -8.74
N ILE A 140 8.58 15.60 -7.63
CA ILE A 140 9.80 14.92 -7.18
C ILE A 140 10.19 13.72 -8.04
N THR A 141 9.22 13.05 -8.68
CA THR A 141 9.53 11.91 -9.57
C THR A 141 9.93 12.33 -10.97
N LYS A 142 9.67 13.59 -11.37
CA LYS A 142 10.08 14.16 -12.66
C LYS A 142 11.40 14.92 -12.61
N MET A 143 12.07 14.96 -11.46
CA MET A 143 13.39 15.58 -11.35
C MET A 143 14.37 14.86 -12.27
N GLU A 144 15.15 15.61 -13.06
CA GLU A 144 16.10 15.07 -14.05
C GLU A 144 17.24 14.26 -13.42
N GLN A 145 17.49 14.48 -12.13
CA GLN A 145 18.37 13.65 -11.33
C GLN A 145 17.69 12.30 -11.17
N GLN A 146 18.19 11.26 -11.87
CA GLN A 146 17.70 9.86 -11.87
C GLN A 146 17.77 9.20 -10.48
N GLN A 147 17.12 9.80 -9.49
CA GLN A 147 17.19 9.40 -8.11
C GLN A 147 15.91 8.66 -7.76
N GLN A 148 16.08 7.48 -7.17
CA GLN A 148 14.97 6.64 -6.79
C GLN A 148 14.23 7.28 -5.60
N ILE A 149 12.99 7.71 -5.82
CA ILE A 149 12.18 8.37 -4.80
C ILE A 149 11.58 7.32 -3.87
N THR A 150 11.89 7.41 -2.58
CA THR A 150 11.30 6.53 -1.57
C THR A 150 9.99 7.10 -1.02
N ARG A 151 9.19 6.24 -0.39
CA ARG A 151 7.97 6.66 0.33
C ARG A 151 8.25 7.70 1.41
N ASN A 152 9.40 7.61 2.10
CA ASN A 152 9.80 8.61 3.08
C ASN A 152 10.04 9.97 2.42
N ASN A 153 10.67 10.00 1.24
CA ASN A 153 10.87 11.26 0.52
C ASN A 153 9.54 11.95 0.20
N VAL A 154 8.55 11.21 -0.33
CA VAL A 154 7.19 11.76 -0.57
C VAL A 154 6.60 12.35 0.70
N VAL A 155 6.56 11.57 1.78
CA VAL A 155 5.92 11.99 3.04
C VAL A 155 6.67 13.14 3.71
N ASP A 156 8.01 13.12 3.68
CA ASP A 156 8.82 14.16 4.30
C ASP A 156 8.78 15.47 3.51
N VAL A 157 8.66 15.42 2.18
CA VAL A 157 8.40 16.62 1.35
C VAL A 157 7.00 17.15 1.58
N PHE A 158 5.97 16.29 1.52
CA PHE A 158 4.58 16.65 1.80
C PHE A 158 4.42 17.29 3.20
N ARG A 159 5.16 16.80 4.19
CA ARG A 159 5.12 17.34 5.56
C ARG A 159 6.05 18.55 5.78
N GLN A 160 6.83 18.95 4.78
CA GLN A 160 7.86 19.99 4.87
C GLN A 160 8.86 19.72 6.02
N SER A 161 9.33 18.48 6.10
CA SER A 161 10.27 18.03 7.13
C SER A 161 11.52 18.91 7.14
N GLN A 162 11.94 19.32 8.33
CA GLN A 162 13.09 20.20 8.52
C GLN A 162 14.42 19.44 8.62
N ALA A 163 14.41 18.12 8.42
CA ALA A 163 15.60 17.28 8.45
C ALA A 163 16.62 17.74 7.41
N LYS A 164 17.91 17.66 7.76
CA LYS A 164 19.01 18.25 6.98
C LYS A 164 19.13 17.62 5.59
N ASP A 165 18.98 16.30 5.52
CA ASP A 165 18.97 15.50 4.30
C ASP A 165 17.80 15.91 3.38
N VAL A 166 16.59 16.00 3.91
CA VAL A 166 15.40 16.42 3.16
C VAL A 166 15.57 17.82 2.59
N LYS A 167 16.03 18.79 3.39
CA LYS A 167 16.31 20.15 2.93
C LYS A 167 17.38 20.20 1.86
N SER A 168 18.46 19.45 2.03
CA SER A 168 19.55 19.43 1.05
C SER A 168 19.09 18.89 -0.29
N GLN A 169 18.19 17.90 -0.29
CA GLN A 169 17.74 17.22 -1.49
C GLN A 169 16.56 17.94 -2.17
N PHE A 170 15.56 18.37 -1.40
CA PHE A 170 14.29 18.89 -1.93
C PHE A 170 14.02 20.36 -1.58
N GLY A 171 14.86 20.99 -0.76
CA GLY A 171 14.59 22.33 -0.22
C GLY A 171 14.54 23.45 -1.26
N HIS A 172 15.11 23.23 -2.45
CA HIS A 172 15.07 24.16 -3.58
C HIS A 172 13.76 24.10 -4.38
N LEU A 173 12.94 23.06 -4.19
CA LEU A 173 11.71 22.87 -4.95
C LEU A 173 10.61 23.82 -4.46
N ALA A 174 9.91 24.46 -5.39
CA ALA A 174 8.77 25.32 -5.08
C ALA A 174 7.70 24.59 -4.25
N VAL A 175 7.37 23.34 -4.61
CA VAL A 175 6.39 22.52 -3.89
C VAL A 175 6.77 22.24 -2.43
N TYR A 176 8.07 22.20 -2.11
CA TYR A 176 8.54 22.05 -0.74
C TYR A 176 8.43 23.37 0.05
N GLN A 177 8.65 24.51 -0.60
CA GLN A 177 8.64 25.83 0.04
C GLN A 177 7.22 26.42 0.21
N GLU A 178 6.27 25.99 -0.63
CA GLU A 178 4.91 26.50 -0.64
C GLU A 178 4.16 26.17 0.65
N LYS A 179 3.63 27.19 1.32
CA LYS A 179 2.82 27.00 2.52
C LYS A 179 1.42 26.54 2.12
N PHE A 180 0.95 25.45 2.71
CA PHE A 180 -0.43 25.01 2.59
C PHE A 180 -0.99 24.59 3.95
N THR A 181 -2.32 24.65 4.09
CA THR A 181 -2.99 24.21 5.31
C THR A 181 -3.13 22.70 5.28
N ARG A 182 -2.23 22.00 5.96
CA ARG A 182 -2.24 20.54 6.05
C ARG A 182 -3.22 20.05 7.10
N LYS A 183 -4.17 19.19 6.70
CA LYS A 183 -5.14 18.56 7.60
C LYS A 183 -4.57 17.29 8.25
N LEU A 184 -3.77 16.51 7.51
CA LEU A 184 -3.08 15.31 7.96
C LEU A 184 -1.81 15.68 8.76
N LYS A 185 -1.88 15.62 10.08
CA LYS A 185 -0.83 16.18 10.96
C LYS A 185 0.34 15.23 11.17
N THR A 186 0.04 13.95 11.35
CA THR A 186 1.05 12.95 11.74
C THR A 186 1.80 12.41 10.52
N LYS A 187 2.90 11.68 10.75
CA LYS A 187 3.63 11.03 9.66
C LYS A 187 2.84 9.80 9.16
N GLU A 188 2.16 9.17 10.09
CA GLU A 188 1.30 8.00 9.92
C GLU A 188 0.10 8.32 9.03
N ASP A 189 -0.58 9.45 9.26
CA ASP A 189 -1.69 9.91 8.41
C ASP A 189 -1.25 10.10 6.94
N ALA A 190 -0.08 10.71 6.73
CA ALA A 190 0.48 10.91 5.40
C ALA A 190 0.86 9.59 4.72
N PHE A 191 1.36 8.61 5.48
CA PHE A 191 1.59 7.27 4.93
C PHE A 191 0.30 6.55 4.57
N LEU A 192 -0.75 6.67 5.39
CA LEU A 192 -2.06 6.08 5.10
C LEU A 192 -2.66 6.68 3.83
N LEU A 193 -2.54 7.99 3.63
CA LEU A 193 -2.94 8.64 2.38
C LEU A 193 -2.13 8.09 1.18
N LEU A 194 -0.81 7.99 1.31
CA LEU A 194 0.03 7.45 0.24
C LEU A 194 -0.32 5.99 -0.08
N ASP A 195 -0.60 5.15 0.92
CA ASP A 195 -1.04 3.77 0.71
C ASP A 195 -2.39 3.70 -0.03
N ASP A 196 -3.36 4.54 0.36
CA ASP A 196 -4.66 4.62 -0.31
C ASP A 196 -4.52 5.03 -1.78
N LEU A 197 -3.67 6.01 -2.10
CA LEU A 197 -3.40 6.44 -3.49
C LEU A 197 -2.71 5.35 -4.33
N ILE A 198 -1.80 4.58 -3.72
CA ILE A 198 -1.13 3.45 -4.38
C ILE A 198 -2.12 2.32 -4.62
N LEU A 199 -2.93 1.97 -3.62
CA LEU A 199 -3.97 0.97 -3.78
C LEU A 199 -4.92 1.35 -4.89
N ARG A 200 -5.38 2.61 -4.93
CA ARG A 200 -6.28 3.12 -5.97
C ARG A 200 -5.69 3.22 -7.37
N LYS A 201 -4.43 2.80 -7.55
CA LYS A 201 -3.71 2.89 -8.83
C LYS A 201 -3.74 4.33 -9.39
N ILE A 202 -3.60 5.29 -8.48
CA ILE A 202 -3.41 6.71 -8.78
C ILE A 202 -1.91 7.01 -8.75
N VAL A 203 -1.20 6.43 -7.79
CA VAL A 203 0.26 6.49 -7.66
C VAL A 203 0.86 5.13 -8.00
N GLU A 204 1.89 5.14 -8.83
CA GLU A 204 2.64 3.95 -9.17
C GLU A 204 3.84 3.78 -8.24
N GLU A 205 3.99 2.58 -7.70
CA GLU A 205 5.09 2.18 -6.84
C GLU A 205 5.69 0.89 -7.41
N ASP A 206 6.99 0.69 -7.22
CA ASP A 206 7.62 -0.59 -7.45
C ASP A 206 8.36 -1.12 -6.21
N ILE A 207 8.33 -2.45 -6.08
CA ILE A 207 9.03 -3.20 -5.04
C ILE A 207 10.15 -3.97 -5.72
N ILE A 208 11.39 -3.56 -5.46
CA ILE A 208 12.59 -4.13 -6.06
C ILE A 208 13.35 -4.92 -5.00
N LEU A 209 13.77 -6.13 -5.36
CA LEU A 209 14.73 -6.89 -4.53
C LEU A 209 16.06 -6.92 -5.23
N ASN A 210 17.07 -6.45 -4.54
CA ASN A 210 18.44 -6.56 -5.00
C ASN A 210 19.13 -7.67 -4.21
N ARG A 211 19.81 -8.56 -4.92
CA ARG A 211 20.69 -9.53 -4.30
C ARG A 211 21.99 -8.83 -3.90
N ILE A 212 22.41 -8.99 -2.66
CA ILE A 212 23.72 -8.48 -2.23
C ILE A 212 24.78 -9.38 -2.87
N SER A 213 25.75 -8.77 -3.56
CA SER A 213 26.76 -9.44 -4.38
C SER A 213 27.59 -10.51 -3.65
N THR A 214 27.68 -10.44 -2.32
CA THR A 214 28.53 -11.31 -1.49
C THR A 214 27.75 -12.22 -0.53
N GLY A 215 26.43 -12.39 -0.67
CA GLY A 215 25.65 -13.28 0.20
C GLY A 215 24.33 -13.80 -0.38
N GLN A 216 23.63 -14.63 0.41
CA GLN A 216 22.23 -15.03 0.14
C GLN A 216 21.20 -14.00 0.64
N ASN A 217 21.68 -12.84 1.11
CA ASN A 217 20.84 -11.79 1.65
C ASN A 217 20.31 -10.89 0.53
N TYR A 218 19.01 -10.60 0.60
CA TYR A 218 18.33 -9.67 -0.31
C TYR A 218 18.08 -8.35 0.42
N THR A 219 18.20 -7.22 -0.30
CA THR A 219 17.65 -5.94 0.13
C THR A 219 16.35 -5.70 -0.60
N CYS A 220 15.32 -5.25 0.10
CA CYS A 220 14.06 -4.84 -0.52
C CYS A 220 13.98 -3.32 -0.46
N SER A 221 13.85 -2.70 -1.64
CA SER A 221 13.68 -1.27 -1.79
C SER A 221 12.33 -1.00 -2.44
N ILE A 222 11.65 0.04 -1.96
CA ILE A 222 10.34 0.43 -2.44
C ILE A 222 10.43 1.86 -2.94
N PHE A 223 10.08 2.05 -4.21
CA PHE A 223 10.21 3.33 -4.90
C PHE A 223 8.89 3.78 -5.48
N VAL A 224 8.63 5.07 -5.39
CA VAL A 224 7.49 5.72 -6.02
C VAL A 224 7.93 6.14 -7.42
N LEU A 225 7.30 5.57 -8.44
CA LEU A 225 7.63 5.81 -9.85
C LEU A 225 6.97 7.09 -10.37
N GLY A 226 5.78 7.41 -9.88
CA GLY A 226 5.07 8.62 -10.29
C GLY A 226 3.56 8.49 -10.18
N LEU A 227 2.87 9.32 -10.94
CA LEU A 227 1.41 9.26 -11.09
C LEU A 227 1.04 8.41 -12.31
N VAL A 228 -0.05 7.66 -12.22
CA VAL A 228 -0.66 6.98 -13.36
C VAL A 228 -1.27 8.02 -14.31
N GLU A 229 -1.35 7.71 -15.61
CA GLU A 229 -2.10 8.52 -16.56
C GLU A 229 -3.53 8.79 -16.04
N ASP A 230 -3.99 10.03 -16.21
CA ASP A 230 -5.29 10.53 -15.72
C ASP A 230 -5.51 10.47 -14.20
N ALA A 231 -4.44 10.41 -13.39
CA ALA A 231 -4.52 10.42 -11.93
C ALA A 231 -5.45 11.51 -11.36
N LEU A 232 -5.38 12.74 -11.89
CA LEU A 232 -6.24 13.85 -11.45
C LEU A 232 -7.71 13.65 -11.81
N ALA A 233 -8.01 13.01 -12.93
CA ALA A 233 -9.39 12.70 -13.31
C ALA A 233 -10.00 11.63 -12.38
N LYS A 234 -9.22 10.58 -12.06
CA LYS A 234 -9.66 9.51 -11.14
C LYS A 234 -10.03 10.02 -9.75
N VAL A 235 -9.24 10.94 -9.21
CA VAL A 235 -9.50 11.57 -7.90
C VAL A 235 -10.81 12.38 -7.89
N ASN A 236 -11.19 12.97 -9.03
CA ASN A 236 -12.42 13.76 -9.13
C ASN A 236 -13.67 12.89 -9.34
N ILE A 237 -13.53 11.70 -9.94
CA ILE A 237 -14.64 10.77 -10.26
C ILE A 237 -15.09 9.96 -9.04
N GLU A 238 -14.22 9.70 -8.06
CA GLU A 238 -14.53 8.88 -6.88
C GLU A 238 -15.22 9.63 -5.72
N ASN A 239 -15.93 10.74 -5.98
CA ASN A 239 -16.73 11.46 -4.98
C ASN A 239 -18.18 10.96 -4.93
#